data_AF-A0A257M704-F1
#
_entry.id   AF-A0A257M704-F1
#
_cell.length_a   1.000
_cell.length_b   1.000
_cell.length_c   1.000
_cell.angle_alpha   90.00
_cell.angle_beta   90.00
_cell.angle_gamma   90.00
#
_symmetry.space_group_name_H-M   'P 1'
#
loop_
_entity.id
_entity.type
_entity.pdbx_description
1 polymer ?
#
loop_
_entity_poly.entity_id
_entity_poly.type
_entity_poly.pdbx_seq_one_letter_code
_entity_poly.pdbx_strand_id
1 'polypeptide(L)'
;MILVNPTSSQEVILSMHENFTLENCTLQVEDIDSQAAKVWLLILAGQEPSLSMVLGINDTLNCGKLTLMVKRFYAGEGNDIVCLKINSTEQDALGPKLRA
;
A
#
# COMPACT_ATOMS: atom_id res chain seq x y z
N MET A 1 -2.29 25.58 18.33
CA MET A 1 -2.09 24.15 18.65
C MET A 1 -2.11 23.41 17.33
N ILE A 2 -0.96 22.92 16.86
CA ILE A 2 -0.87 22.17 15.60
C ILE A 2 -1.15 20.70 15.97
N LEU A 3 -2.31 20.17 15.62
CA LEU A 3 -2.55 18.73 15.65
C LEU A 3 -1.75 18.11 14.51
N VAL A 4 -0.60 17.52 14.83
CA VAL A 4 0.09 16.60 13.93
C VAL A 4 -0.50 15.21 14.16
N ASN A 5 -1.27 14.73 13.20
CA ASN A 5 -1.79 13.36 13.24
C ASN A 5 -0.62 12.37 13.15
N PRO A 6 -0.55 11.33 14.02
CA PRO A 6 0.46 10.30 13.86
C PRO A 6 0.26 9.65 12.50
N THR A 7 1.30 9.71 11.67
CA THR A 7 1.32 9.01 10.38
C THR A 7 2.14 7.75 10.59
N SER A 8 1.51 6.58 10.51
CA SER A 8 2.24 5.32 10.45
C SER A 8 2.86 5.18 9.07
N SER A 9 4.13 4.85 8.99
CA SER A 9 4.87 4.69 7.74
C SER A 9 5.61 3.37 7.78
N GLN A 10 5.34 2.49 6.81
CA GLN A 10 6.00 1.20 6.69
C GLN A 10 6.41 0.93 5.24
N GLU A 11 7.44 0.11 5.08
CA GLU A 11 7.86 -0.41 3.78
C GLU A 11 7.53 -1.90 3.72
N VAL A 12 6.96 -2.31 2.59
CA VAL A 12 6.53 -3.69 2.33
C VAL A 12 7.12 -4.13 1.01
N ILE A 13 7.60 -5.37 0.97
CA ILE A 13 8.11 -6.02 -0.23
C ILE A 13 7.08 -7.06 -0.64
N LEU A 14 6.65 -7.01 -1.90
CA LEU A 14 5.69 -7.95 -2.47
C LEU A 14 6.21 -8.53 -3.76
N SER A 15 5.93 -9.81 -3.96
CA SER A 15 6.10 -10.54 -5.21
C SER A 15 4.78 -10.62 -5.98
N MET A 16 4.83 -11.12 -7.22
CA MET A 16 3.63 -11.35 -8.02
C MET A 16 2.64 -12.28 -7.29
N HIS A 17 1.35 -11.96 -7.38
CA HIS A 17 0.24 -12.67 -6.74
C HIS A 17 0.24 -12.67 -5.20
N GLU A 18 1.15 -11.93 -4.56
CA GLU A 18 1.05 -11.69 -3.13
C GLU A 18 -0.02 -10.65 -2.81
N ASN A 19 -0.70 -10.90 -1.70
CA ASN A 19 -1.69 -10.02 -1.13
C ASN A 19 -1.13 -9.38 0.13
N PHE A 20 -1.30 -8.08 0.24
CA PHE A 20 -1.04 -7.33 1.45
C PHE A 20 -2.33 -6.68 1.94
N THR A 21 -2.82 -7.15 3.09
CA THR A 21 -4.02 -6.59 3.71
C THR A 21 -3.65 -5.66 4.84
N LEU A 22 -4.14 -4.43 4.76
CA LEU A 22 -4.07 -3.45 5.84
C LEU A 22 -5.48 -2.96 6.13
N GLU A 23 -5.93 -3.25 7.35
CA GLU A 23 -7.31 -2.95 7.81
C GLU A 23 -8.35 -3.56 6.85
N ASN A 24 -9.06 -2.71 6.10
CA ASN A 24 -10.11 -3.10 5.16
C ASN A 24 -9.69 -2.96 3.69
N CYS A 25 -8.40 -2.71 3.43
CA CYS A 25 -7.85 -2.57 2.10
C CYS A 25 -6.87 -3.70 1.84
N THR A 26 -7.14 -4.51 0.82
CA THR A 26 -6.21 -5.52 0.32
C THR A 26 -5.60 -5.04 -0.99
N LEU A 27 -4.27 -5.06 -1.03
CA LEU A 27 -3.48 -4.80 -2.22
C LEU A 27 -3.03 -6.15 -2.76
N GLN A 28 -3.32 -6.40 -4.02
CA GLN A 28 -2.86 -7.57 -4.73
C GLN A 28 -1.91 -7.11 -5.84
N VAL A 29 -0.75 -7.72 -5.93
CA VAL A 29 0.15 -7.54 -7.07
C VAL A 29 -0.30 -8.47 -8.18
N GLU A 30 -0.79 -7.92 -9.28
CA GLU A 30 -1.20 -8.69 -10.45
C GLU A 30 0.01 -9.08 -11.29
N ASP A 31 0.91 -8.14 -11.53
CA ASP A 31 2.12 -8.33 -12.34
C ASP A 31 3.20 -7.30 -11.98
N ILE A 32 4.46 -7.65 -12.24
CA ILE A 32 5.64 -6.82 -12.04
C ILE A 32 6.53 -6.92 -13.27
N ASP A 33 6.75 -5.79 -13.94
CA ASP A 33 7.80 -5.67 -14.96
C ASP A 33 8.94 -4.84 -14.37
N SER A 34 9.97 -5.53 -13.85
CA SER A 34 11.14 -4.87 -13.27
C SER A 34 11.98 -4.12 -14.32
N GLN A 35 11.93 -4.54 -15.60
CA GLN A 35 12.70 -3.92 -16.68
C GLN A 35 12.06 -2.61 -17.13
N ALA A 36 10.73 -2.57 -17.22
CA ALA A 36 9.96 -1.35 -17.48
C ALA A 36 9.73 -0.50 -16.22
N ALA A 37 10.10 -1.02 -15.04
CA ALA A 37 9.84 -0.44 -13.74
C ALA A 37 8.35 -0.11 -13.52
N LYS A 38 7.48 -1.11 -13.78
CA LYS A 38 6.03 -1.02 -13.65
C LYS A 38 5.46 -2.16 -12.79
N VAL A 39 4.45 -1.85 -12.00
CA VAL A 39 3.64 -2.82 -11.24
C VAL A 39 2.16 -2.60 -11.54
N TRP A 40 1.43 -3.70 -11.70
CA TRP A 40 -0.03 -3.72 -11.75
C TRP A 40 -0.56 -4.08 -10.36
N LEU A 41 -1.32 -3.17 -9.78
CA LEU A 41 -1.92 -3.34 -8.46
C LEU A 41 -3.44 -3.37 -8.57
N LEU A 42 -4.03 -4.42 -8.01
CA LEU A 42 -5.45 -4.50 -7.75
C LEU A 42 -5.73 -4.12 -6.29
N ILE A 43 -6.68 -3.22 -6.08
CA ILE A 43 -7.06 -2.72 -4.75
C ILE A 43 -8.49 -3.14 -4.44
N LEU A 44 -8.62 -3.87 -3.34
CA LEU A 44 -9.86 -4.42 -2.83
C LEU A 44 -10.16 -3.74 -1.48
N ALA A 45 -10.94 -2.66 -1.49
CA ALA A 45 -11.18 -1.82 -0.31
C ALA A 45 -12.64 -1.85 0.19
N GLY A 46 -13.33 -2.99 0.07
CA GLY A 46 -14.73 -3.17 0.50
C GLY A 46 -15.76 -2.32 -0.25
N GLN A 47 -15.33 -1.40 -1.11
CA GLN A 47 -16.15 -0.66 -2.06
C GLN A 47 -16.02 -1.33 -3.43
N GLU A 48 -17.13 -1.84 -3.96
CA GLU A 48 -17.20 -2.17 -5.39
C GLU A 48 -17.41 -0.87 -6.19
N PRO A 49 -16.72 -0.69 -7.34
CA PRO A 49 -15.80 -1.63 -7.98
C PRO A 49 -14.37 -1.61 -7.41
N SER A 50 -13.66 -2.73 -7.53
CA SER A 50 -12.21 -2.78 -7.29
C SER A 50 -11.45 -1.86 -8.24
N LEU A 51 -10.34 -1.30 -7.78
CA LEU A 51 -9.50 -0.40 -8.56
C LEU A 51 -8.23 -1.15 -9.02
N SER A 52 -8.04 -1.30 -10.32
CA SER A 52 -6.77 -1.77 -10.90
C SER A 52 -6.00 -0.58 -11.48
N MET A 53 -4.71 -0.50 -11.18
CA MET A 53 -3.87 0.61 -11.61
C MET A 53 -2.43 0.17 -11.88
N VAL A 54 -1.79 0.81 -12.86
CA VAL A 54 -0.38 0.62 -13.19
C VAL A 54 0.44 1.76 -12.58
N LEU A 55 1.42 1.41 -11.76
CA LEU A 55 2.31 2.38 -11.09
C LEU A 55 3.77 2.16 -11.48
N GLY A 56 4.52 3.25 -11.65
CA GLY A 56 5.98 3.25 -11.75
C GLY A 56 6.64 3.80 -10.50
N ILE A 57 7.98 3.87 -10.52
CA ILE A 57 8.78 4.39 -9.40
C ILE A 57 8.35 5.82 -9.03
N ASN A 58 8.16 6.06 -7.74
CA ASN A 58 7.66 7.30 -7.13
C ASN A 58 6.22 7.68 -7.48
N ASP A 59 5.51 6.90 -8.30
CA ASP A 59 4.08 7.10 -8.46
C ASP A 59 3.40 6.84 -7.11
N THR A 60 2.43 7.69 -6.82
CA THR A 60 1.66 7.64 -5.57
C THR A 60 0.20 7.36 -5.86
N LEU A 61 -0.39 6.50 -5.03
CA LEU A 61 -1.81 6.19 -5.10
C LEU A 61 -2.45 6.41 -3.74
N ASN A 62 -3.55 7.15 -3.73
CA ASN A 62 -4.34 7.39 -2.53
C ASN A 62 -5.53 6.44 -2.52
N CYS A 63 -5.66 5.65 -1.45
CA CYS A 63 -6.77 4.74 -1.21
C CYS A 63 -7.33 5.00 0.19
N GLY A 64 -8.37 5.84 0.26
CA GLY A 64 -8.94 6.28 1.55
C GLY A 64 -7.90 7.00 2.42
N LYS A 65 -7.57 6.42 3.58
CA LYS A 65 -6.57 6.95 4.52
C LYS A 65 -5.14 6.46 4.26
N LEU A 66 -4.97 5.59 3.26
CA LEU A 66 -3.69 5.02 2.88
C LEU A 66 -3.14 5.76 1.67
N THR A 67 -1.85 6.10 1.74
CA THR A 67 -1.07 6.56 0.59
C THR A 67 0.01 5.54 0.31
N LEU A 68 -0.02 5.00 -0.90
CA LEU A 68 0.93 4.05 -1.44
C LEU A 68 1.92 4.77 -2.34
N MET A 69 3.19 4.37 -2.28
CA MET A 69 4.24 4.87 -3.15
C MET A 69 5.14 3.72 -3.57
N VAL A 70 5.40 3.59 -4.86
CA VAL A 70 6.38 2.61 -5.35
C VAL A 70 7.78 3.16 -5.09
N LYS A 71 8.59 2.45 -4.31
CA LYS A 71 9.96 2.86 -3.98
C LYS A 71 10.98 2.29 -4.94
N ARG A 72 10.88 0.99 -5.22
CA ARG A 72 11.90 0.26 -5.98
C ARG A 72 11.34 -1.04 -6.53
N PHE A 73 11.90 -1.45 -7.66
CA PHE A 73 11.75 -2.79 -8.22
C PHE A 73 13.06 -3.56 -8.05
N TYR A 74 12.97 -4.85 -7.75
CA TYR A 74 14.11 -5.74 -7.76
C TYR A 74 13.84 -6.84 -8.77
N ALA A 75 14.70 -6.92 -9.79
CA ALA A 75 14.65 -7.97 -10.79
C ALA A 75 15.22 -9.27 -10.20
N GLY A 76 14.50 -10.37 -10.39
CA GLY A 76 14.96 -11.72 -10.08
C GLY A 76 14.93 -12.60 -11.33
N GLU A 77 15.53 -13.79 -11.28
CA GLU A 77 15.36 -14.79 -12.34
C GLU A 77 13.94 -15.37 -12.28
N GLY A 78 12.95 -14.62 -12.78
CA GLY A 78 11.53 -14.98 -12.76
C GLY A 78 10.81 -14.70 -11.43
N ASN A 79 11.45 -14.01 -10.48
CA ASN A 79 10.89 -13.65 -9.18
C ASN A 79 11.06 -12.16 -8.93
N ASP A 80 10.44 -11.34 -9.78
CA ASP A 80 10.46 -9.90 -9.62
C ASP A 80 9.64 -9.51 -8.39
N ILE A 81 10.16 -8.54 -7.64
CA ILE A 81 9.53 -8.02 -6.42
C ILE A 81 9.53 -6.50 -6.42
N VAL A 82 8.53 -5.92 -5.77
CA VAL A 82 8.35 -4.47 -5.64
C VAL A 82 8.38 -4.07 -4.17
N CYS A 83 9.09 -2.98 -3.86
CA CYS A 83 9.03 -2.33 -2.56
C CYS A 83 8.06 -1.15 -2.62
N LEU A 84 7.05 -1.21 -1.76
CA LEU A 84 6.03 -0.20 -1.58
C LEU A 84 6.22 0.49 -0.23
N LYS A 85 6.22 1.82 -0.23
CA LYS A 85 6.06 2.61 0.99
C LYS A 85 4.58 2.90 1.19
N ILE A 86 4.05 2.50 2.34
CA ILE A 86 2.66 2.66 2.73
C ILE A 86 2.62 3.64 3.90
N ASN A 87 1.84 4.71 3.76
CA ASN A 87 1.58 5.65 4.84
C ASN A 87 0.09 5.56 5.21
N SER A 88 -0.20 5.39 6.49
CA SER A 88 -1.55 5.48 7.03
C SER A 88 -1.66 6.72 7.90
N THR A 89 -2.77 7.44 7.78
CA THR A 89 -3.07 8.62 8.60
C THR A 89 -3.98 8.31 9.81
N GLU A 90 -4.07 7.04 10.22
CA GLU A 90 -4.95 6.63 11.31
C GLU A 90 -4.46 7.02 12.72
N GLN A 91 -5.44 7.50 13.49
CA GLN A 91 -5.42 7.84 14.90
C GLN A 91 -5.55 6.54 15.70
N ASP A 92 -4.57 6.24 16.56
CA ASP A 92 -4.75 5.23 17.61
C ASP A 92 -5.79 5.77 18.61
N ALA A 93 -7.08 5.60 18.30
CA ALA A 93 -8.18 5.95 19.19
C ALA A 93 -8.37 4.84 20.23
N LEU A 94 -7.29 4.48 20.92
CA LEU A 94 -7.33 3.73 22.18
C LEU A 94 -6.87 4.64 23.33
N GLY A 95 -7.54 5.78 23.48
CA GLY A 95 -7.64 6.43 24.79
C GLY A 95 -8.61 5.63 25.66
N PRO A 96 -8.28 5.30 26.92
CA PRO A 96 -9.07 4.36 27.70
C PRO A 96 -10.50 4.88 27.88
N LYS A 97 -11.48 4.02 27.55
CA LYS A 97 -12.84 4.14 28.10
C LYS A 97 -12.74 3.99 29.62
N LEU A 98 -12.51 5.10 30.33
CA LEU A 98 -12.87 5.20 31.74
C LEU A 98 -14.40 5.17 31.78
N ARG A 99 -14.94 3.95 31.89
CA ARG A 99 -16.28 3.71 32.39
C ARG A 99 -16.22 3.74 33.92
N ALA A 100 -17.26 4.35 34.49
CA ALA A 100 -17.59 4.53 35.90
C ALA A 100 -16.88 5.68 36.62
#